data_AF-A0A0S8AVA4-F1
#
_entry.id   AF-A0A0S8AVA4-F1
#
_cell.length_a   1.000
_cell.length_b   1.000
_cell.length_c   1.000
_cell.angle_alpha   90.00
_cell.angle_beta   90.00
_cell.angle_gamma   90.00
#
_symmetry.space_group_name_H-M   'P 1'
#
loop_
_entity.id
_entity.type
_entity.pdbx_description
1 polymer ?
#
loop_
_entity_poly.entity_id
_entity_poly.type
_entity_poly.pdbx_seq_one_letter_code
_entity_poly.pdbx_strand_id
1 'polypeptide(L)'
;MINQHKIVARFSNGSVLKGVTSDFTPLKTFFNLKLENGEMKMIDTDELKAVFFIKEPESDQLPEDTYKNIANYGGKKVKVHFHDGEIIIGYTMEYMSDYNGFFITPADQESNNERIFVFTAATEKITFF
;
A
#
# COMPACT_ATOMS: atom_id res chain seq x y z
N MET A 1 7.89 -21.42 9.38
CA MET A 1 6.74 -20.55 9.71
C MET A 1 6.40 -19.77 8.45
N ILE A 2 5.15 -19.79 8.00
CA ILE A 2 4.72 -18.96 6.86
C ILE A 2 4.66 -17.52 7.37
N ASN A 3 5.44 -16.62 6.79
CA ASN A 3 5.39 -15.21 7.16
C ASN A 3 4.06 -14.62 6.68
N GLN A 4 3.30 -14.03 7.60
CA GLN A 4 1.98 -13.47 7.34
C GLN A 4 2.04 -11.96 7.51
N HIS A 5 1.45 -11.24 6.57
CA HIS A 5 1.37 -9.79 6.58
C HIS A 5 -0.05 -9.34 6.89
N LYS A 6 -0.19 -8.48 7.90
CA LYS A 6 -1.42 -7.71 8.10
C LYS A 6 -1.47 -6.63 7.02
N ILE A 7 -2.60 -6.54 6.32
CA ILE A 7 -2.76 -5.57 5.23
C ILE A 7 -4.12 -4.88 5.27
N VAL A 8 -4.14 -3.70 4.65
CA VAL A 8 -5.34 -3.02 4.17
C VAL A 8 -5.28 -2.99 2.65
N ALA A 9 -6.18 -3.72 2.00
CA ALA A 9 -6.38 -3.68 0.56
C ALA A 9 -7.36 -2.54 0.22
N ARG A 10 -6.89 -1.51 -0.50
CA ARG A 10 -7.73 -0.42 -0.99
C ARG A 10 -8.05 -0.63 -2.46
N PHE A 11 -9.33 -0.66 -2.77
CA PHE A 11 -9.84 -0.86 -4.12
C PHE A 11 -9.97 0.48 -4.84
N SER A 12 -9.86 0.45 -6.17
CA SER A 12 -10.02 1.62 -7.03
C SER A 12 -11.44 2.21 -6.98
N ASN A 13 -12.43 1.43 -6.52
CA ASN A 13 -13.80 1.91 -6.27
C ASN A 13 -14.00 2.57 -4.89
N GLY A 14 -12.93 2.72 -4.10
CA GLY A 14 -12.95 3.31 -2.77
C GLY A 14 -13.31 2.33 -1.63
N SER A 15 -13.66 1.08 -1.94
CA SER A 15 -13.88 0.06 -0.91
C SER A 15 -12.57 -0.40 -0.26
N VAL A 16 -12.68 -0.95 0.96
CA VAL A 16 -11.52 -1.33 1.78
C VAL A 16 -11.77 -2.70 2.40
N LEU A 17 -10.77 -3.58 2.32
CA LEU A 17 -10.73 -4.84 3.06
C LEU A 17 -9.49 -4.90 3.94
N LYS A 18 -9.67 -5.35 5.19
CA LYS A 18 -8.59 -5.58 6.14
C LYS A 18 -8.44 -7.07 6.41
N GLY A 19 -7.21 -7.54 6.57
CA GLY A 19 -6.97 -8.94 6.85
C GLY A 19 -5.50 -9.32 6.83
N VAL A 20 -5.26 -10.62 6.70
CA VAL A 20 -3.92 -11.21 6.67
C VAL A 20 -3.72 -11.99 5.39
N THR A 21 -2.56 -11.81 4.75
CA THR A 21 -2.13 -12.57 3.57
C THR A 21 -0.73 -13.12 3.78
N SER A 22 -0.41 -14.23 3.10
CA SER A 22 0.94 -14.78 3.03
C SER A 22 1.45 -14.95 1.60
N ASP A 23 0.67 -14.55 0.59
CA ASP A 23 0.94 -14.86 -0.82
C ASP A 23 0.83 -13.67 -1.77
N PHE A 24 0.64 -12.44 -1.25
CA PHE A 24 0.76 -11.23 -2.05
C PHE A 24 2.15 -11.12 -2.68
N THR A 25 2.16 -10.95 -4.00
CA THR A 25 3.35 -10.61 -4.77
C THR A 25 2.95 -9.74 -5.96
N PRO A 26 3.75 -8.71 -6.32
CA PRO A 26 3.50 -7.88 -7.50
C PRO A 26 3.44 -8.67 -8.82
N LEU A 27 4.02 -9.88 -8.84
CA LEU A 27 4.13 -10.72 -10.04
C LEU A 27 2.86 -11.53 -10.35
N LYS A 28 1.87 -11.55 -9.44
CA LYS A 28 0.61 -12.27 -9.63
C LYS A 28 -0.54 -11.28 -9.81
N THR A 29 -1.56 -11.71 -10.55
CA THR A 29 -2.80 -10.96 -10.75
C THR A 29 -3.82 -11.16 -9.62
N PHE A 30 -3.52 -12.02 -8.64
CA PHE A 30 -4.39 -12.24 -7.48
C PHE A 30 -3.60 -12.75 -6.28
N PHE A 31 -4.22 -12.63 -5.10
CA PHE A 31 -3.73 -13.21 -3.84
C PHE A 31 -4.89 -13.57 -2.91
N ASN A 32 -4.61 -14.32 -1.85
CA ASN A 32 -5.60 -14.69 -0.86
C ASN A 32 -5.52 -13.77 0.37
N LEU A 33 -6.67 -13.26 0.78
CA LEU A 33 -6.84 -12.44 1.98
C LEU A 33 -7.75 -13.16 2.97
N LYS A 34 -7.21 -13.46 4.15
CA LYS A 34 -8.00 -13.90 5.29
C LYS A 34 -8.53 -12.68 6.03
N LEU A 35 -9.84 -12.44 5.96
CA LEU A 35 -10.51 -11.37 6.68
C LEU A 35 -10.55 -11.64 8.19
N GLU A 36 -10.83 -10.60 8.98
CA GLU A 36 -10.90 -10.68 10.45
C GLU A 36 -11.98 -11.66 10.95
N ASN A 37 -13.08 -11.80 10.21
CA ASN A 37 -14.14 -12.77 10.48
C ASN A 37 -13.74 -14.23 10.14
N GLY A 38 -12.53 -14.45 9.63
CA GLY A 38 -12.01 -15.76 9.23
C GLY A 38 -12.33 -16.17 7.79
N GLU A 39 -13.12 -15.40 7.05
CA GLU A 39 -13.44 -15.63 5.64
C GLU A 39 -12.18 -15.50 4.77
N MET A 40 -12.01 -16.40 3.81
CA MET A 40 -10.95 -16.32 2.80
C MET A 40 -11.54 -15.70 1.54
N LYS A 41 -10.96 -14.58 1.08
CA LYS A 41 -11.29 -13.95 -0.20
C LYS A 41 -10.10 -13.97 -1.14
N MET A 42 -10.35 -14.30 -2.39
CA MET A 42 -9.39 -14.09 -3.47
C MET A 42 -9.55 -12.67 -3.99
N ILE A 43 -8.47 -11.90 -3.97
CA ILE A 43 -8.45 -10.50 -4.36
C ILE A 43 -7.77 -10.39 -5.72
N ASP A 44 -8.46 -9.83 -6.71
CA ASP A 44 -7.88 -9.46 -8.00
C ASP A 44 -7.09 -8.16 -7.84
N THR A 45 -5.82 -8.15 -8.28
CA THR A 45 -4.97 -6.97 -8.16
C THR A 45 -5.37 -5.84 -9.07
N ASP A 46 -6.07 -6.11 -10.18
CA ASP A 46 -6.48 -5.09 -11.13
C ASP A 46 -7.61 -4.21 -10.58
N GLU A 47 -8.32 -4.68 -9.55
CA GLU A 47 -9.31 -3.90 -8.82
C GLU A 47 -8.70 -2.99 -7.74
N LEU A 48 -7.41 -3.14 -7.46
CA LEU A 48 -6.74 -2.45 -6.37
C LEU A 48 -6.11 -1.14 -6.80
N LYS A 49 -6.19 -0.18 -5.89
CA LYS A 49 -5.40 1.05 -5.90
C LYS A 49 -4.06 0.86 -5.22
N ALA A 50 -4.09 0.21 -4.05
CA ALA A 50 -2.89 -0.02 -3.26
C ALA A 50 -3.09 -1.12 -2.20
N VAL A 51 -1.98 -1.74 -1.78
CA VAL A 51 -1.91 -2.64 -0.63
C VAL A 51 -1.02 -2.00 0.44
N PHE A 52 -1.62 -1.70 1.58
CA PHE A 52 -0.93 -1.10 2.72
C PHE A 52 -0.56 -2.22 3.71
N PHE A 53 0.72 -2.38 3.98
CA PHE A 53 1.22 -3.31 4.99
C PHE A 53 1.29 -2.57 6.32
N ILE A 54 0.60 -3.07 7.34
CA ILE A 54 0.44 -2.36 8.62
C ILE A 54 1.14 -3.11 9.77
N LYS A 55 1.64 -2.35 10.75
CA LYS A 55 2.29 -2.89 11.95
C LYS A 55 1.26 -3.57 12.86
N GLU A 56 0.20 -2.82 13.18
CA GLU A 56 -0.87 -3.25 14.09
C GLU A 56 -2.26 -3.04 13.49
N PRO A 57 -3.24 -3.92 13.83
CA PRO A 57 -4.63 -3.70 13.46
C PRO A 57 -5.14 -2.43 14.14
N GLU A 58 -5.52 -1.46 13.33
CA GLU A 58 -5.99 -0.16 13.78
C GLU A 58 -7.47 -0.18 14.19
N SER A 59 -7.81 0.62 15.21
CA SER A 59 -9.18 1.11 15.41
C SER A 59 -9.66 1.88 14.17
N ASP A 60 -10.97 2.04 13.94
CA ASP A 60 -11.55 2.66 12.74
C ASP A 60 -11.05 4.08 12.36
N GLN A 61 -10.23 4.72 13.20
CA GLN A 61 -9.50 5.93 12.87
C GLN A 61 -8.06 5.58 12.49
N LEU A 62 -7.77 5.63 11.18
CA LEU A 62 -6.40 5.75 10.69
C LEU A 62 -5.85 7.08 11.19
N PRO A 63 -4.68 7.13 11.85
CA PRO A 63 -3.94 8.39 11.95
C PRO A 63 -3.75 8.90 10.53
N GLU A 64 -4.27 10.08 10.23
CA GLU A 64 -3.97 10.75 8.98
C GLU A 64 -2.44 10.94 8.93
N ASP A 65 -1.77 10.54 7.84
CA ASP A 65 -0.35 10.80 7.67
C ASP A 65 -0.17 12.32 7.71
N THR A 66 0.34 12.84 8.84
CA THR A 66 0.46 14.28 9.07
C THR A 66 1.74 14.84 8.47
N TYR A 67 2.67 13.95 8.08
CA TYR A 67 4.00 14.26 7.54
C TYR A 67 4.78 15.25 8.42
N LYS A 68 4.48 15.30 9.72
CA LYS A 68 5.16 16.17 10.69
C LYS A 68 6.57 15.68 11.03
N ASN A 69 6.79 14.36 10.97
CA ASN A 69 8.07 13.74 11.24
C ASN A 69 8.53 12.92 10.02
N ILE A 70 9.31 13.55 9.14
CA ILE A 70 9.75 12.94 7.89
C ILE A 70 11.09 12.24 8.10
N ALA A 71 11.11 10.91 7.95
CA ALA A 71 12.36 10.17 7.91
C ALA A 71 13.05 10.29 6.54
N ASN A 72 14.38 10.14 6.52
CA ASN A 72 15.13 9.89 5.31
C ASN A 72 15.54 8.41 5.25
N TYR A 73 14.72 7.57 4.63
CA TYR A 73 14.96 6.12 4.54
C TYR A 73 16.00 5.73 3.48
N GLY A 74 16.59 6.69 2.76
CA GLY A 74 17.36 6.43 1.53
C GLY A 74 16.45 6.12 0.35
N GLY A 75 17.03 5.96 -0.85
CA GLY A 75 16.27 5.80 -2.09
C GLY A 75 15.77 7.12 -2.68
N LYS A 76 14.89 7.04 -3.69
CA LYS A 76 14.31 8.22 -4.34
C LYS A 76 13.06 8.66 -3.59
N LYS A 77 13.02 9.92 -3.19
CA LYS A 77 11.80 10.51 -2.64
C LYS A 77 10.77 10.60 -3.76
N VAL A 78 9.54 10.20 -3.47
CA VAL A 78 8.44 10.17 -4.43
C VAL A 78 7.18 10.77 -3.81
N LYS A 79 6.41 11.46 -4.66
CA LYS A 79 5.04 11.87 -4.38
C LYS A 79 4.12 11.24 -5.42
N VAL A 80 3.16 10.46 -4.95
CA VAL A 80 2.14 9.81 -5.77
C VAL A 80 0.83 10.55 -5.58
N HIS A 81 0.24 10.97 -6.70
CA HIS A 81 -1.12 11.46 -6.79
C HIS A 81 -1.99 10.35 -7.37
N PHE A 82 -3.03 9.95 -6.65
CA PHE A 82 -4.02 8.98 -7.10
C PHE A 82 -5.17 9.65 -7.85
N HIS A 83 -5.86 8.89 -8.71
CA HIS A 83 -7.03 9.40 -9.44
C HIS A 83 -8.19 9.87 -8.55
N ASP A 84 -8.27 9.39 -7.30
CA ASP A 84 -9.26 9.83 -6.32
C ASP A 84 -8.83 11.07 -5.50
N GLY A 85 -7.67 11.66 -5.84
CA GLY A 85 -7.14 12.85 -5.19
C GLY A 85 -6.30 12.57 -3.93
N GLU A 86 -6.20 11.31 -3.48
CA GLU A 86 -5.29 10.95 -2.39
C GLU A 86 -3.82 11.19 -2.80
N ILE A 87 -3.00 11.59 -1.83
CA ILE A 87 -1.57 11.83 -2.04
C ILE A 87 -0.77 11.03 -1.02
N ILE A 88 0.20 10.26 -1.51
CA ILE A 88 1.20 9.59 -0.68
C ILE A 88 2.57 10.17 -0.95
N ILE A 89 3.30 10.51 0.11
CA ILE A 89 4.71 10.92 0.04
C ILE A 89 5.55 9.87 0.76
N GLY A 90 6.63 9.44 0.11
CA GLY A 90 7.51 8.45 0.70
C GLY A 90 8.79 8.26 -0.11
N TYR A 91 9.39 7.10 0.08
CA TYR A 91 10.65 6.72 -0.54
C TYR A 91 10.49 5.39 -1.25
N THR A 92 11.05 5.28 -2.45
CA THR A 92 11.14 4.03 -3.19
C THR A 92 12.60 3.70 -3.51
N MET A 93 12.97 2.43 -3.39
CA MET A 93 14.30 1.95 -3.75
C MET A 93 14.39 1.60 -5.24
N GLU A 94 13.31 1.05 -5.78
CA GLU A 94 13.23 0.58 -7.16
C GLU A 94 11.92 1.07 -7.78
N TYR A 95 12.05 1.77 -8.91
CA TYR A 95 10.94 2.11 -9.78
C TYR A 95 11.31 1.70 -11.19
N MET A 96 10.53 0.78 -11.76
CA MET A 96 10.61 0.42 -13.17
C MET A 96 9.21 0.61 -13.76
N SER A 97 9.12 1.41 -14.82
CA SER A 97 7.85 1.77 -15.48
C SER A 97 7.09 0.57 -16.03
N ASP A 98 7.80 -0.53 -16.29
CA ASP A 98 7.26 -1.70 -16.96
C ASP A 98 6.50 -2.63 -15.99
N TYR A 99 6.58 -2.37 -14.68
CA TYR A 99 5.81 -3.10 -13.67
C TYR A 99 4.45 -2.45 -13.39
N ASN A 100 3.51 -3.27 -12.96
CA ASN A 100 2.16 -2.86 -12.54
C ASN A 100 2.12 -1.98 -11.28
N GLY A 101 3.26 -1.76 -10.63
CA GLY A 101 3.34 -1.03 -9.38
C GLY A 101 4.74 -1.00 -8.79
N PHE A 102 4.85 -0.38 -7.62
CA PHE A 102 6.10 -0.27 -6.87
C PHE A 102 5.83 -0.09 -5.38
N PHE A 103 6.84 -0.41 -4.55
CA PHE A 103 6.77 -0.17 -3.12
C PHE A 103 7.16 1.26 -2.76
N ILE A 104 6.45 1.80 -1.77
CA ILE A 104 6.74 3.05 -1.09
C ILE A 104 6.87 2.76 0.41
N THR A 105 7.96 3.22 1.00
CA THR A 105 8.04 3.40 2.45
C THR A 105 7.50 4.80 2.78
N PRO A 106 6.43 4.92 3.58
CA PRO A 106 5.85 6.22 3.94
C PRO A 106 6.90 7.15 4.54
N ALA A 107 6.83 8.44 4.22
CA ALA A 107 7.75 9.42 4.78
C ALA A 107 7.49 9.70 6.28
N ASP A 108 6.23 9.60 6.72
CA ASP A 108 5.83 9.84 8.10
C ASP A 108 6.22 8.68 9.01
N GLN A 109 7.10 8.94 9.98
CA GLN A 109 7.55 7.93 10.95
C GLN A 109 6.43 7.41 11.85
N GLU A 110 5.42 8.24 12.09
CA GLU A 110 4.27 7.91 12.93
C GLU A 110 3.22 7.09 12.16
N SER A 111 3.42 6.88 10.85
CA SER A 111 2.52 6.05 10.05
C SER A 111 2.48 4.62 10.58
N ASN A 112 1.27 4.05 10.68
CA ASN A 112 1.10 2.63 10.94
C ASN A 112 1.48 1.75 9.73
N ASN A 113 1.64 2.38 8.56
CA ASN A 113 2.06 1.70 7.34
C ASN A 113 3.57 1.42 7.38
N GLU A 114 3.96 0.16 7.25
CA GLU A 114 5.36 -0.26 7.09
C GLU A 114 5.85 -0.01 5.67
N ARG A 115 5.00 -0.37 4.70
CA ARG A 115 5.22 -0.17 3.26
C ARG A 115 3.89 -0.22 2.54
N ILE A 116 3.85 0.39 1.36
CA ILE A 116 2.65 0.49 0.53
C ILE A 116 3.03 0.02 -0.85
N PHE A 117 2.35 -0.98 -1.38
CA PHE A 117 2.44 -1.30 -2.80
C PHE A 117 1.42 -0.46 -3.55
N VAL A 118 1.90 0.40 -4.45
CA VAL A 118 1.07 1.30 -5.25
C VAL A 118 0.91 0.71 -6.65
N PHE A 119 -0.33 0.55 -7.12
CA PHE A 119 -0.60 0.15 -8.49
C PHE A 119 -0.55 1.38 -9.41
N THR A 120 0.28 1.35 -10.45
CA THR A 120 0.50 2.49 -11.36
C THR A 120 -0.77 2.90 -12.09
N ALA A 121 -1.64 1.94 -12.42
CA ALA A 121 -2.94 2.18 -13.05
C ALA A 121 -3.90 3.04 -12.21
N ALA A 122 -3.69 3.12 -10.89
CA ALA A 122 -4.50 3.96 -10.00
C ALA A 122 -3.90 5.38 -9.79
N THR A 123 -2.76 5.67 -10.43
CA THR A 123 -2.03 6.94 -10.24
C THR A 123 -2.26 7.91 -11.37
N GLU A 124 -2.56 9.17 -11.03
CA GLU A 124 -2.62 10.28 -11.97
C GLU A 124 -1.22 10.81 -12.29
N LYS A 125 -0.37 10.93 -11.26
CA LYS A 125 0.97 11.50 -11.40
C LYS A 125 1.93 10.96 -10.36
N ILE A 126 3.13 10.62 -10.81
CA ILE A 126 4.26 10.22 -9.96
C ILE A 126 5.37 11.26 -10.14
N THR A 127 5.80 11.88 -9.04
CA THR A 127 6.85 12.90 -9.04
C THR A 127 8.03 12.44 -8.19
N PHE A 128 9.23 12.42 -8.76
CA PHE A 128 10.48 12.12 -8.05
C PHE A 128 11.22 13.41 -7.70
N PHE A 129 11.91 13.43 -6.56
CA PHE A 129 12.73 14.56 -6.09
C PHE A 129 14.21 14.19 -6.00
#